data_AF-A0A841JY43-F1
#
_entry.id   AF-A0A841JY43-F1
#
_cell.length_a   1.000
_cell.length_b   1.000
_cell.length_c   1.000
_cell.angle_alpha   90.00
_cell.angle_beta   90.00
_cell.angle_gamma   90.00
#
_symmetry.space_group_name_H-M   'P 1'
#
loop_
_entity.id
_entity.type
_entity.pdbx_description
1 polymer ?
#
loop_
_entity_poly.entity_id
_entity_poly.type
_entity_poly.pdbx_seq_one_letter_code
_entity_poly.pdbx_strand_id
1 'polypeptide(L)' 'MKLLAYLTETFIATFGITRPEPGKERLANLVIGGFLLVCIVGAFGMVGFLVYSISSR' A
#
# COMPACT_ATOMS: atom_id res chain seq x y z
N MET A 1 -9.66 3.07 -7.89
CA MET A 1 -9.92 4.26 -7.05
C MET A 1 -10.32 3.92 -5.62
N LYS A 2 -11.28 3.02 -5.34
CA LYS A 2 -11.68 2.67 -3.96
C LYS A 2 -10.59 1.99 -3.13
N LEU A 3 -9.82 1.06 -3.71
CA LEU A 3 -8.74 0.36 -3.00
C LEU A 3 -7.57 1.29 -2.61
N LEU A 4 -7.10 2.11 -3.56
CA LEU A 4 -6.04 3.09 -3.31
C LEU A 4 -6.47 4.18 -2.32
N ALA A 5 -7.73 4.64 -2.41
CA ALA A 5 -8.29 5.57 -1.43
C ALA A 5 -8.34 4.94 -0.03
N TYR A 6 -8.78 3.69 0.08
CA TYR A 6 -8.80 2.95 1.34
C TYR A 6 -7.40 2.75 1.94
N LEU A 7 -6.41 2.40 1.11
CA LEU A 7 -5.02 2.27 1.54
C LEU A 7 -4.44 3.62 2.01
N THR A 8 -4.75 4.69 1.28
CA THR A 8 -4.31 6.04 1.63
C THR A 8 -4.99 6.49 2.93
N GLU A 9 -6.28 6.27 3.10
CA GLU A 9 -7.02 6.59 4.34
C GLU A 9 -6.52 5.78 5.53
N THR A 10 -6.24 4.50 5.35
CA THR A 10 -5.64 3.62 6.38
C THR A 10 -4.25 4.12 6.76
N PHE A 11 -3.42 4.47 5.78
CA PHE A 11 -2.10 5.05 6.02
C PHE A 11 -2.20 6.38 6.79
N ILE A 12 -3.14 7.24 6.43
CA ILE A 12 -3.40 8.50 7.13
C ILE A 12 -3.89 8.24 8.55
N ALA A 13 -4.73 7.23 8.78
CA ALA A 13 -5.20 6.86 10.11
C ALA A 13 -4.08 6.28 10.98
N THR A 14 -3.15 5.50 10.41
CA THR A 14 -2.02 4.91 11.13
C THR A 14 -0.93 5.93 11.45
N PHE A 15 -0.59 6.80 10.50
CA PHE A 15 0.53 7.74 10.65
C PHE A 15 0.09 9.16 11.05
N GLY A 16 -1.20 9.50 10.97
CA GLY A 16 -1.81 10.71 11.54
C GLY A 16 -1.43 12.06 10.91
N ILE A 17 -0.51 12.10 9.94
CA ILE A 17 0.19 13.36 9.59
C ILE A 17 -0.24 13.97 8.24
N THR A 18 -0.64 13.17 7.24
CA THR A 18 -0.82 13.67 5.86
C THR A 18 -2.26 13.65 5.38
N ARG A 19 -3.06 14.68 5.67
CA ARG A 19 -4.33 14.89 4.95
C ARG A 19 -4.07 15.54 3.58
N PRO A 20 -4.52 14.97 2.45
CA PRO A 20 -4.32 15.55 1.14
C PRO A 20 -5.13 16.85 0.99
N GLU A 21 -4.51 17.83 0.33
CA GLU A 21 -5.15 19.11 0.00
C GLU A 21 -6.36 18.89 -0.94
N PRO A 22 -7.49 19.61 -0.73
CA PRO A 22 -8.65 19.51 -1.61
C PRO A 22 -8.24 19.90 -3.04
N GLY A 23 -8.36 18.95 -3.97
CA GLY A 23 -7.90 19.07 -5.37
C GLY A 23 -6.71 18.18 -5.75
N LYS A 24 -5.90 17.71 -4.78
CA LYS A 24 -4.77 16.79 -5.01
C LYS A 24 -5.05 15.35 -4.59
N GLU A 25 -6.26 15.04 -4.13
CA GLU A 25 -6.66 13.73 -3.61
C GLU A 25 -6.41 12.57 -4.59
N ARG A 26 -6.63 12.78 -5.89
CA ARG A 26 -6.36 11.76 -6.92
C ARG A 26 -4.87 11.42 -7.01
N LEU A 27 -4.02 12.43 -6.97
CA LEU A 27 -2.57 12.25 -7.08
C LEU A 27 -2.02 11.65 -5.79
N ALA A 28 -2.50 12.12 -4.64
CA ALA A 28 -2.17 11.54 -3.33
C ALA A 28 -2.59 10.06 -3.25
N ASN A 29 -3.80 9.71 -3.68
CA ASN A 29 -4.25 8.32 -3.71
C ASN A 29 -3.40 7.46 -4.66
N LEU A 30 -3.00 7.99 -5.81
CA LEU A 30 -2.16 7.25 -6.76
C LEU A 30 -0.75 7.01 -6.21
N VAL A 31 -0.13 8.04 -5.63
CA VAL A 31 1.26 7.98 -5.14
C VAL A 31 1.33 7.23 -3.83
N ILE A 32 0.56 7.62 -2.82
CA ILE A 32 0.61 7.03 -1.47
C ILE A 32 0.00 5.63 -1.51
N GLY A 33 -1.23 5.51 -1.99
CA GLY A 33 -1.90 4.22 -2.10
C GLY A 33 -1.17 3.26 -3.03
N GLY A 34 -0.56 3.76 -4.12
CA GLY A 34 0.17 2.94 -5.09
C GLY A 34 1.49 2.46 -4.51
N PHE A 35 2.23 3.34 -3.86
CA PHE A 35 3.45 2.99 -3.13
C PHE A 35 3.17 1.95 -2.04
N LEU A 36 2.13 2.15 -1.23
CA LEU A 36 1.73 1.16 -0.22
C LEU A 36 1.41 -0.19 -0.85
N LEU A 37 0.67 -0.20 -1.96
CA LEU A 37 0.28 -1.43 -2.63
C LEU A 37 1.51 -2.19 -3.14
N VAL A 38 2.49 -1.50 -3.71
CA VAL A 38 3.76 -2.12 -4.14
C VAL A 38 4.52 -2.71 -2.96
N CYS A 39 4.61 -1.99 -1.83
CA CYS A 39 5.25 -2.50 -0.63
C CYS A 39 4.55 -3.76 -0.09
N ILE A 40 3.22 -3.76 -0.04
CA ILE A 40 2.41 -4.91 0.40
C ILE A 40 2.65 -6.09 -0.52
N VAL A 41 2.48 -5.91 -1.84
CA VAL A 41 2.67 -6.98 -2.82
C VAL A 41 4.11 -7.51 -2.79
N GLY A 42 5.10 -6.64 -2.66
CA GLY A 42 6.50 -7.04 -2.53
C GLY A 42 6.76 -7.87 -1.27
N ALA A 43 6.24 -7.45 -0.12
CA ALA A 43 6.37 -8.19 1.13
C ALA A 43 5.68 -9.55 1.07
N PHE A 44 4.42 -9.60 0.62
CA PHE A 44 3.70 -10.87 0.46
C PHE A 44 4.33 -11.78 -0.59
N GLY A 45 4.84 -11.22 -1.69
CA GLY A 45 5.56 -11.96 -2.72
C GLY A 45 6.85 -12.56 -2.18
N MET A 46 7.65 -11.79 -1.42
CA MET A 46 8.87 -12.28 -0.78
C MET A 46 8.57 -13.37 0.25
N VAL A 47 7.58 -13.16 1.13
CA VAL A 47 7.19 -14.17 2.13
C VAL A 47 6.64 -15.42 1.45
N GLY A 48 5.77 -15.28 0.46
CA GLY A 48 5.23 -16.40 -0.32
C GLY A 48 6.32 -17.15 -1.06
N PHE A 49 7.29 -16.45 -1.64
CA PHE A 49 8.46 -17.05 -2.28
C PHE A 49 9.33 -17.81 -1.27
N LEU A 50 9.59 -17.24 -0.09
CA LEU A 50 10.34 -17.92 0.97
C LEU A 50 9.63 -19.19 1.44
N VAL A 51 8.32 -19.11 1.71
CA VAL A 51 7.51 -20.28 2.08
C VAL A 51 7.53 -21.34 0.99
N TYR A 52 7.35 -20.95 -0.27
CA TYR A 52 7.44 -21.86 -1.41
C TYR A 52 8.82 -22.51 -1.50
N SER A 53 9.90 -21.74 -1.35
CA SER A 53 11.27 -22.23 -1.40
C SER A 53 11.61 -23.22 -0.28
N ILE A 54 10.99 -23.05 0.90
CA ILE A 54 11.14 -23.95 2.04
C ILE A 54 10.28 -25.20 1.85
N SER A 55 9.04 -25.06 1.39
CA SER A 55 8.10 -26.17 1.22
C SER A 55 8.39 -27.04 0.00
N SER A 56 9.08 -26.52 -1.01
CA SER A 56 9.46 -27.24 -2.23
C SER A 56 10.83 -27.93 -2.12
N ARG A 57 11.44 -27.93 -0.93
CA ARG A 57 12.57 -28.79 -0.57
C ARG A 57 12.07 -30.06 0.09
#